data_AF-A0A2V1DMW8-F1
#
_entry.id   AF-A0A2V1DMW8-F1
#
_cell.length_a   1.000
_cell.length_b   1.000
_cell.length_c   1.000
_cell.angle_alpha   90.00
_cell.angle_beta   90.00
_cell.angle_gamma   90.00
#
_symmetry.space_group_name_H-M   'P 1'
#
loop_
_entity.id
_entity.type
_entity.pdbx_description
1 polymer ?
#
loop_
_entity_poly.entity_id
_entity_poly.type
_entity_poly.pdbx_seq_one_letter_code
_entity_poly.pdbx_strand_id
1 'polypeptide(L)'
;MIFTLFSLILPTAYAHSWVERAFVVRNGIMTGQPGYPRGNVQRAPTFRDQDMTYRLPPAGRIPNKVSPEDHVCMVSQRSLNYTQDSPMLLAQANDEVVLMYQENGHVTRIEEDVGHGRNGGTVMVIGTSNSTFANTFQSVVSPANNYTKTLRVGSFDDGWCYQANETPKSRYRQMQPQRPHLESEGINLWCGQTVRLPSTLRPGDIYTLYWIWFFDGVGFEERYTTCLDVRITG
;
A
#
# COMPACT_ATOMS: atom_id res chain seq x y z
N MET A 1 26.84 -44.73 4.75
CA MET A 1 26.73 -43.29 4.40
C MET A 1 25.26 -42.97 4.21
N ILE A 2 24.64 -42.32 5.19
CA ILE A 2 23.25 -41.85 5.09
C ILE A 2 23.32 -40.43 4.55
N PHE A 3 22.83 -40.22 3.32
CA PHE A 3 22.63 -38.87 2.78
C PHE A 3 21.34 -38.32 3.36
N THR A 4 21.44 -37.45 4.36
CA THR A 4 20.32 -36.67 4.87
C THR A 4 20.01 -35.59 3.84
N LEU A 5 18.93 -35.76 3.07
CA LEU A 5 18.44 -34.76 2.14
C LEU A 5 17.84 -33.61 2.96
N PHE A 6 18.61 -32.54 3.17
CA PHE A 6 18.10 -31.30 3.73
C PHE A 6 17.20 -30.65 2.68
N SER A 7 15.89 -30.83 2.80
CA SER A 7 14.92 -30.08 2.01
C SER A 7 14.97 -28.62 2.48
N LEU A 8 15.67 -27.77 1.74
CA LEU A 8 15.58 -26.32 1.92
C LEU A 8 14.16 -25.90 1.57
N ILE A 9 13.31 -25.76 2.58
CA ILE A 9 12.05 -25.01 2.44
C ILE A 9 12.48 -23.56 2.28
N LEU A 10 12.69 -23.14 1.03
CA LEU A 10 12.83 -21.73 0.69
C LEU A 10 11.53 -21.05 1.14
N PRO A 11 11.58 -20.05 2.04
CA PRO A 11 10.39 -19.30 2.38
C PRO A 11 9.92 -18.59 1.11
N THR A 12 8.84 -19.07 0.51
CA THR A 12 8.12 -18.32 -0.51
C THR A 12 7.57 -17.09 0.19
N ALA A 13 8.23 -15.94 0.03
CA ALA A 13 7.65 -14.67 0.43
C ALA A 13 6.36 -14.51 -0.39
N TYR A 14 5.21 -14.76 0.23
CA TYR A 14 3.94 -14.46 -0.40
C TYR A 14 3.93 -12.95 -0.59
N ALA A 15 3.85 -12.45 -1.82
CA ALA A 15 3.81 -11.02 -2.02
C ALA A 15 2.57 -10.44 -1.32
N HIS A 16 2.74 -9.40 -0.52
CA HIS A 16 1.63 -8.65 0.05
C HIS A 16 2.13 -7.34 0.62
N SER A 17 1.37 -6.29 0.38
CA SER A 17 1.55 -5.00 1.03
C SER A 17 0.23 -4.23 0.90
N TRP A 18 0.03 -3.29 1.81
CA TRP A 18 -1.11 -2.40 1.87
C TRP A 18 -0.68 -1.10 2.56
N VAL A 19 -1.45 -0.04 2.37
CA VAL A 19 -1.24 1.20 3.13
C VAL A 19 -1.56 0.94 4.60
N GLU A 20 -0.59 1.07 5.49
CA GLU A 20 -0.75 0.91 6.94
C GLU A 20 -1.40 2.15 7.57
N ARG A 21 -1.02 3.33 7.06
CA ARG A 21 -1.52 4.64 7.50
C ARG A 21 -1.11 5.73 6.51
N ALA A 22 -1.74 6.89 6.64
CA ALA A 22 -1.43 8.08 5.88
C ALA A 22 -1.22 9.27 6.81
N PHE A 23 -0.40 10.23 6.37
CA PHE A 23 -0.18 11.49 7.07
C PHE A 23 -0.20 12.66 6.11
N VAL A 24 -0.63 13.82 6.60
CA VAL A 24 -0.35 15.09 5.95
C VAL A 24 1.14 15.38 6.07
N VAL A 25 1.75 15.89 5.00
CA VAL A 25 3.15 16.30 4.95
C VAL A 25 3.24 17.81 4.85
N ARG A 26 4.13 18.39 5.65
CA ARG A 26 4.49 19.82 5.65
C ARG A 26 6.00 19.95 5.71
N ASN A 27 6.59 20.59 4.71
CA ASN A 27 8.05 20.77 4.62
C ASN A 27 8.84 19.44 4.79
N GLY A 28 8.32 18.35 4.22
CA GLY A 28 8.93 17.02 4.32
C GLY A 28 8.70 16.28 5.65
N ILE A 29 7.94 16.85 6.58
CA ILE A 29 7.65 16.26 7.90
C ILE A 29 6.19 15.81 7.93
N MET A 30 5.95 14.61 8.48
CA MET A 30 4.61 14.11 8.75
C MET A 30 4.00 14.85 9.94
N THR A 31 2.77 15.35 9.79
CA THR A 31 2.10 16.18 10.80
C THR A 31 0.68 15.72 11.09
N GLY A 32 0.21 16.00 12.30
CA GLY A 32 -1.16 15.70 12.72
C GLY A 32 -1.36 14.23 13.10
N GLN A 33 -2.62 13.83 13.22
CA GLN A 33 -3.00 12.45 13.50
C GLN A 33 -2.96 11.61 12.21
N PRO A 34 -2.56 10.33 12.28
CA PRO A 34 -2.64 9.43 11.13
C PRO A 34 -4.08 9.22 10.69
N GLY A 35 -4.25 9.05 9.38
CA GLY A 35 -5.43 8.39 8.80
C GLY A 35 -5.13 6.93 8.48
N TYR A 36 -6.17 6.12 8.40
CA TYR A 36 -6.05 4.67 8.17
C TYR A 36 -6.86 4.22 6.96
N PRO A 37 -6.62 3.01 6.43
CA PRO A 37 -7.55 2.36 5.53
C PRO A 37 -8.93 2.19 6.16
N ARG A 38 -9.94 2.06 5.29
CA ARG A 38 -11.27 1.59 5.70
C ARG A 38 -11.11 0.22 6.38
N GLY A 39 -11.92 -0.06 7.41
CA GLY A 39 -11.95 -1.36 8.07
C GLY A 39 -10.59 -1.83 8.63
N ASN A 40 -9.70 -0.88 8.94
CA ASN A 40 -8.35 -1.16 9.39
C ASN A 40 -8.33 -2.06 10.64
N VAL A 41 -7.51 -3.10 10.60
CA VAL A 41 -7.20 -3.94 11.74
C VAL A 41 -5.85 -3.51 12.29
N GLN A 42 -5.85 -2.97 13.52
CA GLN A 42 -4.63 -2.49 14.16
C GLN A 42 -3.63 -3.64 14.40
N ARG A 43 -2.34 -3.32 14.27
CA ARG A 43 -1.27 -4.27 14.60
C ARG A 43 -1.26 -4.54 16.11
N ALA A 44 -1.71 -5.72 16.47
CA ALA A 44 -1.74 -6.27 17.83
C ALA A 44 -1.25 -7.73 17.77
N PRO A 45 -0.97 -8.41 18.90
CA PRO A 45 -0.51 -9.81 18.87
C PRO A 45 -1.45 -10.78 18.12
N THR A 46 -2.72 -10.43 17.95
CA THR A 46 -3.73 -11.20 17.20
C THR A 46 -3.85 -10.81 15.72
N PHE A 47 -3.07 -9.84 15.25
CA PHE A 47 -3.10 -9.35 13.88
C PHE A 47 -2.65 -10.42 12.89
N ARG A 48 -3.30 -10.49 11.73
CA ARG A 48 -2.93 -11.38 10.64
C ARG A 48 -2.89 -10.58 9.34
N ASP A 49 -1.84 -10.76 8.55
CA ASP A 49 -1.65 -10.01 7.30
C ASP A 49 -2.84 -10.17 6.33
N GLN A 50 -3.47 -11.35 6.32
CA GLN A 50 -4.66 -11.64 5.50
C GLN A 50 -5.88 -10.78 5.83
N ASP A 51 -5.95 -10.18 7.03
CA ASP A 51 -7.06 -9.32 7.43
C ASP A 51 -6.99 -7.95 6.71
N MET A 52 -5.83 -7.59 6.16
CA MET A 52 -5.60 -6.35 5.41
C MET A 52 -5.12 -6.57 3.96
N THR A 53 -4.65 -7.77 3.63
CA THR A 53 -4.17 -8.11 2.29
C THR A 53 -5.34 -8.34 1.33
N TYR A 54 -5.38 -7.57 0.25
CA TYR A 54 -6.33 -7.80 -0.84
C TYR A 54 -5.60 -7.87 -2.19
N ARG A 55 -5.57 -9.09 -2.73
CA ARG A 55 -4.88 -9.48 -3.96
C ARG A 55 -5.87 -9.64 -5.11
N LEU A 56 -5.53 -9.07 -6.26
CA LEU A 56 -6.24 -9.20 -7.52
C LEU A 56 -5.30 -9.72 -8.63
N PRO A 57 -5.72 -10.71 -9.43
CA PRO A 57 -6.83 -11.61 -9.14
C PRO A 57 -6.58 -12.40 -7.83
N PRO A 58 -7.63 -12.89 -7.16
CA PRO A 58 -7.51 -13.81 -6.04
C PRO A 58 -6.61 -15.00 -6.37
N ALA A 59 -5.86 -15.45 -5.36
CA ALA A 59 -4.93 -16.56 -5.50
C ALA A 59 -5.62 -17.81 -6.05
N GLY A 60 -4.94 -18.52 -6.96
CA GLY A 60 -5.44 -19.74 -7.57
C GLY A 60 -6.48 -19.55 -8.68
N ARG A 61 -6.87 -18.30 -9.04
CA ARG A 61 -7.78 -18.07 -10.17
C ARG A 61 -7.15 -18.52 -11.51
N ILE A 62 -7.93 -19.23 -12.32
CA ILE A 62 -7.59 -19.67 -13.69
C ILE A 62 -8.65 -19.13 -14.68
N PRO A 63 -8.27 -18.33 -15.70
CA PRO A 63 -6.93 -17.78 -15.91
C PRO A 63 -6.55 -16.77 -14.82
N ASN A 64 -5.25 -16.60 -14.57
CA ASN A 64 -4.73 -15.60 -13.64
C ASN A 64 -4.90 -14.19 -14.25
N LYS A 65 -6.13 -13.67 -14.18
CA LYS A 65 -6.53 -12.38 -14.75
C LYS A 65 -7.59 -11.70 -13.87
N VAL A 66 -7.47 -10.38 -13.76
CA VAL A 66 -8.49 -9.53 -13.14
C VAL A 66 -9.77 -9.53 -13.99
N SER A 67 -10.90 -9.88 -13.36
CA SER A 67 -12.23 -9.93 -13.97
C SER A 67 -12.90 -8.55 -13.94
N PRO A 68 -13.84 -8.24 -14.85
CA PRO A 68 -14.63 -7.01 -14.78
C PRO A 68 -15.40 -6.83 -13.47
N GLU A 69 -15.74 -7.92 -12.79
CA GLU A 69 -16.48 -7.94 -11.52
C GLU A 69 -15.59 -7.80 -10.28
N ASP A 70 -14.26 -7.83 -10.45
CA ASP A 70 -13.35 -7.66 -9.32
C ASP A 70 -13.44 -6.22 -8.81
N HIS A 71 -13.92 -6.08 -7.57
CA HIS A 71 -13.96 -4.79 -6.90
C HIS A 71 -12.56 -4.29 -6.57
N VAL A 72 -12.36 -2.98 -6.68
CA VAL A 72 -11.07 -2.35 -6.36
C VAL A 72 -10.76 -2.39 -4.86
N CYS A 73 -11.79 -2.37 -4.01
CA CYS A 73 -11.63 -2.44 -2.56
C CYS A 73 -11.94 -3.84 -2.03
N MET A 74 -11.14 -4.25 -1.04
CA MET A 74 -11.43 -5.41 -0.19
C MET A 74 -12.85 -5.29 0.38
N VAL A 75 -13.53 -6.40 0.65
CA VAL A 75 -14.91 -6.37 1.19
C VAL A 75 -15.02 -5.51 2.45
N SER A 76 -14.07 -5.61 3.37
CA SER A 76 -13.98 -4.77 4.58
C SER A 76 -13.68 -3.29 4.31
N GLN A 77 -13.29 -2.94 3.09
CA GLN A 77 -12.89 -1.59 2.66
C GLN A 77 -13.88 -0.96 1.66
N ARG A 78 -15.06 -1.56 1.42
CA ARG A 78 -16.04 -1.01 0.48
C ARG A 78 -16.98 0.02 1.09
N SER A 79 -17.03 0.12 2.42
CA SER A 79 -17.81 1.11 3.16
C SER A 79 -16.90 2.00 4.02
N LEU A 80 -17.43 3.15 4.46
CA LEU A 80 -16.72 4.10 5.34
C LEU A 80 -16.75 3.65 6.81
N ASN A 81 -16.34 2.41 7.07
CA ASN A 81 -16.39 1.76 8.39
C ASN A 81 -15.17 2.09 9.28
N TYR A 82 -14.92 3.39 9.46
CA TYR A 82 -13.84 3.88 10.32
C TYR A 82 -14.19 3.73 11.81
N THR A 83 -13.15 3.56 12.64
CA THR A 83 -13.28 3.52 14.10
C THR A 83 -12.59 4.72 14.73
N GLN A 84 -12.79 4.93 16.03
CA GLN A 84 -12.08 5.99 16.75
C GLN A 84 -10.55 5.77 16.74
N ASP A 85 -10.11 4.52 16.84
CA ASP A 85 -8.68 4.16 16.85
C ASP A 85 -8.07 4.08 15.44
N SER A 86 -8.91 4.04 14.40
CA SER A 86 -8.50 4.05 13.00
C SER A 86 -9.34 5.05 12.21
N PRO A 87 -9.16 6.36 12.44
CA PRO A 87 -9.98 7.39 11.78
C PRO A 87 -9.55 7.62 10.32
N MET A 88 -10.41 8.33 9.58
CA MET A 88 -10.05 8.93 8.28
C MET A 88 -8.93 9.96 8.46
N LEU A 89 -8.10 10.14 7.43
CA LEU A 89 -7.15 11.24 7.43
C LEU A 89 -7.89 12.58 7.39
N LEU A 90 -7.44 13.54 8.22
CA LEU A 90 -7.86 14.93 8.11
C LEU A 90 -6.79 15.71 7.36
N ALA A 91 -7.19 16.40 6.29
CA ALA A 91 -6.28 17.24 5.49
C ALA A 91 -7.04 18.43 4.89
N GLN A 92 -6.33 19.43 4.36
CA GLN A 92 -6.91 20.52 3.58
C GLN A 92 -6.76 20.25 2.08
N ALA A 93 -7.52 20.98 1.26
CA ALA A 93 -7.28 20.99 -0.18
C ALA A 93 -5.84 21.40 -0.49
N ASN A 94 -5.25 20.84 -1.55
CA ASN A 94 -3.86 21.08 -1.96
C ASN A 94 -2.76 20.54 -1.01
N ASP A 95 -3.13 19.87 0.08
CA ASP A 95 -2.17 19.22 0.96
C ASP A 95 -1.38 18.12 0.26
N GLU A 96 -0.12 17.96 0.66
CA GLU A 96 0.62 16.73 0.43
C GLU A 96 0.27 15.70 1.48
N VAL A 97 0.05 14.46 1.03
CA VAL A 97 -0.25 13.31 1.88
C VAL A 97 0.70 12.18 1.51
N VAL A 98 1.34 11.57 2.50
CA VAL A 98 2.14 10.36 2.32
C VAL A 98 1.32 9.14 2.72
N LEU A 99 1.27 8.15 1.82
CA LEU A 99 0.69 6.83 2.07
C LEU A 99 1.82 5.88 2.43
N MET A 100 1.82 5.37 3.67
CA MET A 100 2.89 4.54 4.20
C MET A 100 2.53 3.07 4.17
N TYR A 101 3.47 2.22 3.77
CA TYR A 101 3.28 0.77 3.64
C TYR A 101 4.57 0.02 3.92
N GLN A 102 4.46 -1.24 4.35
CA GLN A 102 5.62 -2.09 4.60
C GLN A 102 6.12 -2.73 3.31
N GLU A 103 7.44 -2.83 3.17
CA GLU A 103 8.03 -3.51 2.02
C GLU A 103 7.86 -5.02 2.06
N ASN A 104 7.69 -5.63 3.24
CA ASN A 104 7.49 -7.07 3.45
C ASN A 104 8.48 -7.97 2.68
N GLY A 105 9.75 -7.53 2.57
CA GLY A 105 10.81 -8.22 1.85
C GLY A 105 10.93 -7.91 0.36
N HIS A 106 9.94 -7.21 -0.23
CA HIS A 106 9.90 -6.89 -1.67
C HIS A 106 10.80 -5.73 -2.07
N VAL A 107 11.65 -5.25 -1.17
CA VAL A 107 12.62 -4.18 -1.42
C VAL A 107 14.02 -4.60 -0.96
N THR A 108 14.20 -4.98 0.30
CA THR A 108 15.53 -5.31 0.85
C THR A 108 15.88 -6.79 0.76
N ARG A 109 14.89 -7.68 0.58
CA ARG A 109 15.11 -9.11 0.35
C ARG A 109 14.81 -9.55 -1.08
N ILE A 110 14.64 -8.60 -2.00
CA ILE A 110 14.23 -8.88 -3.38
C ILE A 110 15.18 -9.82 -4.15
N GLU A 111 16.46 -9.86 -3.81
CA GLU A 111 17.42 -10.78 -4.41
C GLU A 111 17.28 -12.22 -3.92
N GLU A 112 16.74 -12.41 -2.71
CA GLU A 112 16.41 -13.72 -2.14
C GLU A 112 15.11 -14.27 -2.76
N ASP A 113 14.39 -13.44 -3.50
CA ASP A 113 13.06 -13.71 -4.01
C ASP A 113 13.06 -14.15 -5.48
N VAL A 114 13.52 -15.38 -5.71
CA VAL A 114 13.76 -15.95 -7.04
C VAL A 114 12.52 -16.05 -7.95
N GLY A 115 11.31 -15.92 -7.40
CA GLY A 115 10.04 -15.97 -8.14
C GLY A 115 9.54 -14.63 -8.65
N HIS A 116 10.24 -13.53 -8.32
CA HIS A 116 9.72 -12.18 -8.50
C HIS A 116 10.72 -11.27 -9.23
N GLY A 117 10.17 -10.26 -9.93
CA GLY A 117 10.94 -9.27 -10.67
C GLY A 117 11.78 -8.40 -9.74
N ARG A 118 12.96 -7.99 -10.20
CA ARG A 118 13.99 -7.33 -9.35
C ARG A 118 13.67 -5.89 -8.92
N ASN A 119 12.55 -5.33 -9.36
CA ASN A 119 12.23 -3.91 -9.16
C ASN A 119 11.13 -3.67 -8.11
N GLY A 120 10.54 -4.72 -7.53
CA GLY A 120 9.50 -4.63 -6.50
C GLY A 120 8.15 -4.13 -7.03
N GLY A 121 8.05 -3.71 -8.29
CA GLY A 121 6.82 -3.27 -8.94
C GLY A 121 6.56 -1.76 -8.84
N THR A 122 5.37 -1.36 -9.28
CA THR A 122 4.94 0.05 -9.40
C THR A 122 3.73 0.30 -8.51
N VAL A 123 3.70 1.42 -7.80
CA VAL A 123 2.50 1.93 -7.14
C VAL A 123 1.84 2.99 -8.01
N MET A 124 0.53 2.88 -8.14
CA MET A 124 -0.35 3.91 -8.66
C MET A 124 -1.29 4.37 -7.54
N VAL A 125 -1.41 5.68 -7.36
CA VAL A 125 -2.40 6.28 -6.45
C VAL A 125 -3.43 7.02 -7.28
N ILE A 126 -4.69 6.63 -7.14
CA ILE A 126 -5.83 7.20 -7.86
C ILE A 126 -6.79 7.80 -6.84
N GLY A 127 -7.29 9.00 -7.09
CA GLY A 127 -8.25 9.67 -6.22
C GLY A 127 -9.60 9.91 -6.88
N THR A 128 -10.67 9.98 -6.07
CA THR A 128 -12.02 10.34 -6.53
C THR A 128 -12.90 10.90 -5.41
N SER A 129 -13.82 11.80 -5.75
CA SER A 129 -14.92 12.24 -4.86
C SER A 129 -16.19 11.40 -5.03
N ASN A 130 -16.22 10.45 -5.98
CA ASN A 130 -17.40 9.68 -6.37
C ASN A 130 -17.19 8.17 -6.14
N SER A 131 -16.50 7.81 -5.05
CA SER A 131 -16.28 6.41 -4.69
C SER A 131 -17.61 5.73 -4.34
N THR A 132 -17.78 4.49 -4.78
CA THR A 132 -18.95 3.67 -4.47
C THR A 132 -18.53 2.27 -4.01
N PHE A 133 -19.43 1.60 -3.28
CA PHE A 133 -19.26 0.20 -2.87
C PHE A 133 -19.01 -0.75 -4.07
N ALA A 134 -19.53 -0.40 -5.25
CA ALA A 134 -19.50 -1.24 -6.45
C ALA A 134 -18.31 -0.96 -7.38
N ASN A 135 -17.45 0.04 -7.12
CA ASN A 135 -16.35 0.34 -8.04
C ASN A 135 -15.46 -0.88 -8.27
N THR A 136 -15.23 -1.20 -9.54
CA THR A 136 -14.40 -2.32 -9.97
C THR A 136 -12.97 -1.85 -10.25
N PHE A 137 -11.99 -2.74 -10.14
CA PHE A 137 -10.60 -2.45 -10.43
C PHE A 137 -10.45 -1.84 -11.83
N GLN A 138 -11.03 -2.49 -12.84
CA GLN A 138 -10.98 -2.03 -14.23
C GLN A 138 -11.63 -0.66 -14.39
N SER A 139 -12.73 -0.37 -13.69
CA SER A 139 -13.35 0.96 -13.71
C SER A 139 -12.51 2.04 -13.02
N VAL A 140 -11.65 1.69 -12.06
CA VAL A 140 -10.83 2.69 -11.38
C VAL A 140 -9.57 3.02 -12.17
N VAL A 141 -8.92 2.00 -12.75
CA VAL A 141 -7.64 2.16 -13.47
C VAL A 141 -7.80 2.56 -14.94
N SER A 142 -9.01 2.47 -15.49
CA SER A 142 -9.25 2.82 -16.90
C SER A 142 -8.99 4.30 -17.15
N PRO A 143 -8.12 4.66 -18.11
CA PRO A 143 -7.85 6.05 -18.47
C PRO A 143 -9.05 6.74 -19.14
N ALA A 144 -10.05 5.96 -19.61
CA ALA A 144 -11.26 6.50 -20.21
C ALA A 144 -12.31 6.95 -19.19
N ASN A 145 -12.11 6.65 -17.89
CA ASN A 145 -13.06 7.03 -16.86
C ASN A 145 -12.80 8.46 -16.36
N ASN A 146 -13.88 9.23 -16.27
CA ASN A 146 -13.83 10.66 -15.95
C ASN A 146 -14.08 10.98 -14.46
N TYR A 147 -14.41 9.98 -13.65
CA TYR A 147 -14.71 10.17 -12.23
C TYR A 147 -13.48 9.97 -11.32
N THR A 148 -12.39 9.43 -11.85
CA THR A 148 -11.13 9.22 -11.12
C THR A 148 -10.02 10.10 -11.66
N LYS A 149 -8.98 10.31 -10.86
CA LYS A 149 -7.76 11.03 -11.25
C LYS A 149 -6.53 10.29 -10.75
N THR A 150 -5.61 9.95 -11.64
CA THR A 150 -4.29 9.46 -11.25
C THR A 150 -3.49 10.59 -10.61
N LEU A 151 -3.12 10.43 -9.35
CA LEU A 151 -2.36 11.41 -8.57
C LEU A 151 -0.86 11.10 -8.60
N ARG A 152 -0.50 9.82 -8.70
CA ARG A 152 0.89 9.36 -8.70
C ARG A 152 1.03 8.02 -9.42
N VAL A 153 2.16 7.88 -10.12
CA VAL A 153 2.75 6.61 -10.55
C VAL A 153 4.22 6.64 -10.14
N GLY A 154 4.71 5.60 -9.47
CA GLY A 154 6.10 5.54 -9.01
C GLY A 154 6.50 4.14 -8.56
N SER A 155 7.80 3.90 -8.38
CA SER A 155 8.31 2.61 -7.90
C SER A 155 7.76 2.27 -6.51
N PHE A 156 7.49 0.98 -6.24
CA PHE A 156 7.10 0.51 -4.90
C PHE A 156 8.21 0.77 -3.87
N ASP A 157 9.46 0.55 -4.26
CA ASP A 157 10.64 1.00 -3.52
C ASP A 157 10.77 2.53 -3.60
N ASP A 158 10.61 3.22 -2.48
CA ASP A 158 10.73 4.68 -2.40
C ASP A 158 12.18 5.19 -2.35
N GLY A 159 13.15 4.27 -2.36
CA GLY A 159 14.58 4.54 -2.31
C GLY A 159 15.17 4.59 -0.90
N TRP A 160 14.34 4.71 0.14
CA TRP A 160 14.76 4.98 1.51
C TRP A 160 14.33 3.89 2.51
N CYS A 161 13.16 3.30 2.31
CA CYS A 161 12.58 2.34 3.24
C CYS A 161 13.40 1.06 3.39
N TYR A 162 13.25 0.39 4.52
CA TYR A 162 13.86 -0.91 4.75
C TYR A 162 13.09 -1.70 5.80
N GLN A 163 13.08 -3.01 5.62
CA GLN A 163 12.88 -3.97 6.68
C GLN A 163 14.25 -4.34 7.22
N ALA A 164 14.47 -4.21 8.53
CA ALA A 164 15.75 -4.49 9.15
C ALA A 164 16.09 -5.97 8.98
N ASN A 165 17.21 -6.24 8.30
CA ASN A 165 17.75 -7.58 8.08
C ASN A 165 19.25 -7.49 7.70
N GLU A 166 19.83 -8.63 7.35
CA GLU A 166 21.27 -8.75 7.09
C GLU A 166 21.67 -8.50 5.62
N THR A 167 20.72 -8.24 4.72
CA THR A 167 21.07 -8.01 3.32
C THR A 167 21.88 -6.72 3.17
N PRO A 168 22.79 -6.64 2.18
CA PRO A 168 23.57 -5.43 1.93
C PRO A 168 22.71 -4.18 1.75
N LYS A 169 21.54 -4.32 1.08
CA LYS A 169 20.62 -3.20 0.85
C LYS A 169 19.97 -2.70 2.14
N SER A 170 19.54 -3.60 3.03
CA SER A 170 18.97 -3.20 4.33
C SER A 170 20.03 -2.50 5.19
N ARG A 171 21.22 -3.09 5.33
CA ARG A 171 22.32 -2.50 6.11
C ARG A 171 22.75 -1.14 5.56
N TYR A 172 22.84 -0.99 4.25
CA TYR A 172 23.17 0.28 3.61
C TYR A 172 22.15 1.38 3.95
N ARG A 173 20.85 1.10 3.83
CA ARG A 173 19.78 2.06 4.13
C ARG A 173 19.69 2.43 5.61
N GLN A 174 19.94 1.46 6.50
CA GLN A 174 20.05 1.69 7.94
C GLN A 174 21.13 2.71 8.31
N MET A 175 22.19 2.84 7.50
CA MET A 175 23.29 3.79 7.72
C MET A 175 23.08 5.17 7.07
N GLN A 176 22.05 5.34 6.23
CA GLN A 176 21.78 6.63 5.58
C GLN A 176 21.06 7.59 6.54
N PRO A 177 21.09 8.91 6.30
CA PRO A 177 20.20 9.85 6.97
C PRO A 177 18.74 9.45 6.78
N GLN A 178 18.02 9.29 7.89
CA GLN A 178 16.62 8.86 7.90
C GLN A 178 15.72 9.98 8.40
N ARG A 179 14.46 9.96 7.95
CA ARG A 179 13.41 10.71 8.63
C ARG A 179 13.21 10.16 10.05
N PRO A 180 12.60 10.95 10.96
CA PRO A 180 12.16 10.42 12.25
C PRO A 180 11.32 9.15 12.06
N HIS A 181 11.65 8.11 12.83
CA HIS A 181 10.88 6.87 12.88
C HIS A 181 9.58 7.11 13.63
N LEU A 182 8.51 6.51 13.14
CA LEU A 182 7.29 6.38 13.92
C LEU A 182 7.45 5.16 14.83
N GLU A 183 6.91 5.25 16.05
CA GLU A 183 6.91 4.14 17.00
C GLU A 183 6.34 2.84 16.39
N SER A 184 5.34 2.97 15.52
CA SER A 184 4.72 1.83 14.82
C SER A 184 5.64 1.08 13.86
N GLU A 185 6.73 1.71 13.42
CA GLU A 185 7.67 1.08 12.49
C GLU A 185 8.63 0.12 13.20
N GLY A 186 8.74 0.25 14.53
CA GLY A 186 9.67 -0.53 15.33
C GLY A 186 11.11 -0.34 14.85
N ILE A 187 11.75 -1.42 14.42
CA ILE A 187 13.13 -1.40 13.89
C ILE A 187 13.20 -1.15 12.38
N ASN A 188 12.05 -1.05 11.70
CA ASN A 188 11.98 -0.87 10.25
C ASN A 188 11.79 0.61 9.90
N LEU A 189 11.93 0.93 8.62
CA LEU A 189 11.47 2.19 8.05
C LEU A 189 10.51 1.86 6.90
N TRP A 190 9.24 2.24 7.04
CA TRP A 190 8.21 1.94 6.05
C TRP A 190 8.38 2.81 4.80
N CYS A 191 7.99 2.24 3.67
CA CYS A 191 7.96 2.93 2.38
C CYS A 191 6.83 3.95 2.34
N GLY A 192 6.97 4.97 1.48
CA GLY A 192 5.98 6.02 1.32
C GLY A 192 5.76 6.42 -0.14
N GLN A 193 4.49 6.66 -0.50
CA GLN A 193 4.15 7.40 -1.72
C GLN A 193 3.45 8.71 -1.35
N THR A 194 4.06 9.83 -1.72
CA THR A 194 3.49 11.15 -1.53
C THR A 194 2.62 11.56 -2.72
N VAL A 195 1.42 12.03 -2.43
CA VAL A 195 0.48 12.60 -3.40
C VAL A 195 0.04 13.98 -2.96
N ARG A 196 -0.34 14.83 -3.92
CA ARG A 196 -0.97 16.12 -3.61
C ARG A 196 -2.47 16.03 -3.86
N LEU A 197 -3.26 16.42 -2.87
CA LEU A 197 -4.71 16.46 -2.99
C LEU A 197 -5.14 17.55 -3.97
N PRO A 198 -6.22 17.35 -4.75
CA PRO A 198 -6.74 18.39 -5.62
C PRO A 198 -7.07 19.68 -4.86
N SER A 199 -6.68 20.82 -5.42
CA SER A 199 -7.02 22.15 -4.87
C SER A 199 -8.51 22.50 -4.98
N THR A 200 -9.27 21.74 -5.78
CA THR A 200 -10.70 21.94 -6.01
C THR A 200 -11.59 21.32 -4.92
N LEU A 201 -11.00 20.56 -4.00
CA LEU A 201 -11.72 19.96 -2.88
C LEU A 201 -12.20 21.05 -1.92
N ARG A 202 -13.34 20.81 -1.26
CA ARG A 202 -14.00 21.76 -0.37
C ARG A 202 -14.09 21.20 1.05
N PRO A 203 -14.14 22.07 2.08
CA PRO A 203 -14.37 21.62 3.44
C PRO A 203 -15.65 20.78 3.53
N GLY A 204 -15.57 19.62 4.20
CA GLY A 204 -16.65 18.65 4.30
C GLY A 204 -16.64 17.55 3.24
N ASP A 205 -15.85 17.70 2.16
CA ASP A 205 -15.69 16.64 1.17
C ASP A 205 -15.02 15.40 1.79
N ILE A 206 -15.40 14.23 1.30
CA ILE A 206 -14.66 12.98 1.50
C ILE A 206 -14.03 12.61 0.16
N TYR A 207 -12.71 12.50 0.14
CA TYR A 207 -11.95 12.15 -1.04
C TYR A 207 -11.31 10.78 -0.85
N THR A 208 -11.68 9.82 -1.69
CA THR A 208 -11.15 8.46 -1.64
C THR A 208 -9.83 8.40 -2.38
N LEU A 209 -8.87 7.69 -1.79
CA LEU A 209 -7.62 7.28 -2.40
C LEU A 209 -7.62 5.76 -2.58
N TYR A 210 -7.33 5.32 -3.79
CA TYR A 210 -7.02 3.94 -4.14
C TYR A 210 -5.51 3.84 -4.31
N TRP A 211 -4.87 3.13 -3.38
CA TRP A 211 -3.48 2.73 -3.53
C TRP A 211 -3.46 1.37 -4.22
N ILE A 212 -2.73 1.27 -5.33
CA ILE A 212 -2.68 0.06 -6.16
C ILE A 212 -1.21 -0.25 -6.42
N TRP A 213 -0.75 -1.37 -5.89
CA TRP A 213 0.57 -1.91 -6.18
C TRP A 213 0.48 -2.95 -7.28
N PHE A 214 1.05 -2.59 -8.43
CA PHE A 214 1.31 -3.47 -9.56
C PHE A 214 2.60 -4.22 -9.29
N PHE A 215 2.47 -5.40 -8.69
CA PHE A 215 3.61 -6.25 -8.41
C PHE A 215 4.16 -6.87 -9.70
N ASP A 216 5.49 -6.95 -9.78
CA ASP A 216 6.23 -7.44 -10.96
C ASP A 216 6.55 -8.93 -10.79
N GLY A 217 5.53 -9.78 -10.82
CA GLY A 217 5.69 -11.24 -10.71
C GLY A 217 6.17 -11.88 -12.02
N VAL A 218 6.97 -12.95 -11.93
CA VAL A 218 7.42 -13.68 -13.13
C VAL A 218 6.37 -14.71 -13.53
N GLY A 219 5.67 -14.47 -14.63
CA GLY A 219 4.71 -15.42 -15.20
C GLY A 219 3.29 -15.38 -14.61
N PHE A 220 3.00 -14.39 -13.76
CA PHE A 220 1.67 -14.15 -13.21
C PHE A 220 1.42 -12.65 -12.97
N GLU A 221 0.15 -12.26 -12.99
CA GLU A 221 -0.34 -10.95 -12.60
C GLU A 221 -0.76 -10.96 -11.13
N GLU A 222 -0.22 -10.01 -10.37
CA GLU A 222 -0.64 -9.70 -9.02
C GLU A 222 -0.73 -8.19 -8.83
N ARG A 223 -1.85 -7.77 -8.25
CA ARG A 223 -2.15 -6.40 -7.85
C ARG A 223 -2.59 -6.43 -6.40
N TYR A 224 -2.06 -5.54 -5.58
CA TYR A 224 -2.53 -5.35 -4.21
C TYR A 224 -3.18 -3.99 -4.11
N THR A 225 -4.34 -3.91 -3.46
CA THR A 225 -5.05 -2.63 -3.35
C THR A 225 -5.42 -2.30 -1.91
N THR A 226 -5.46 -0.99 -1.64
CA THR A 226 -5.94 -0.45 -0.37
C THR A 226 -6.81 0.76 -0.64
N CYS A 227 -7.98 0.81 0.01
CA CYS A 227 -8.89 1.94 -0.06
C CYS A 227 -8.91 2.70 1.27
N LEU A 228 -8.64 3.99 1.19
CA LEU A 228 -8.70 4.92 2.32
C LEU A 228 -9.34 6.24 1.89
N ASP A 229 -9.72 7.06 2.85
CA ASP A 229 -10.37 8.34 2.60
C ASP A 229 -9.72 9.46 3.38
N VAL A 230 -9.82 10.65 2.78
CA VAL A 230 -9.40 11.91 3.36
C VAL A 230 -10.64 12.78 3.55
N ARG A 231 -10.90 13.19 4.78
CA ARG A 231 -11.91 14.19 5.09
C ARG A 231 -11.26 15.57 4.99
N ILE A 232 -11.85 16.40 4.14
CA ILE A 232 -11.31 17.74 3.86
C ILE A 232 -11.77 18.71 4.94
N THR A 233 -10.77 19.26 5.62
CA THR A 233 -10.88 20.27 6.67
C THR A 233 -10.66 21.66 6.05
N GLY A 234 -11.29 22.68 6.66
CA GLY A 234 -11.17 24.08 6.23
C GLY A 234 -9.83 24.71 6.58
#